data_AF-A0A6B4JNV3-F1
#
_entry.id   AF-A0A6B4JNV3-F1
#
_cell.length_a   1.000
_cell.length_b   1.000
_cell.length_c   1.000
_cell.angle_alpha   90.00
_cell.angle_beta   90.00
_cell.angle_gamma   90.00
#
_symmetry.space_group_name_H-M   'P 1'
#
loop_
_entity.id
_entity.type
_entity.pdbx_description
1 polymer ?
#
loop_
_entity_poly.entity_id
_entity_poly.type
_entity_poly.pdbx_seq_one_letter_code
_entity_poly.pdbx_strand_id
1 'polypeptide(L)'
;MKNFKKLISTLLIVLGIVMLNPVQANAEWKQNNTGWWYTQSSSYAIGWTQIDEKWYFFDSSGYMNTGWIEDNGNWYYCYGDGSMANNCYAGNYYLNNNGVWTTQTNNVNTTNNKGATVYITATEKKYHSIPKCGKTNTSRSASLEEAHDLGLEPCSKCY
;
A
#
# COMPACT_ATOMS: atom_id res chain seq x y z
N MET A 1 19.37 -70.71 -16.58
CA MET A 1 19.43 -70.22 -15.19
C MET A 1 20.85 -69.72 -14.93
N LYS A 2 20.99 -68.46 -14.48
CA LYS A 2 22.24 -67.75 -14.11
C LYS A 2 23.08 -67.35 -15.35
N ASN A 3 23.18 -66.07 -15.73
CA ASN A 3 23.84 -65.03 -14.94
C ASN A 3 23.20 -63.65 -15.16
N PHE A 4 22.16 -63.43 -14.35
CA PHE A 4 21.45 -62.20 -14.05
C PHE A 4 22.35 -61.21 -13.26
N LYS A 5 23.53 -60.86 -13.78
CA LYS A 5 24.55 -60.09 -13.03
C LYS A 5 25.04 -58.80 -13.73
N LYS A 6 24.17 -58.11 -14.46
CA LYS A 6 24.45 -56.73 -14.93
C LYS A 6 23.35 -55.71 -14.65
N LEU A 7 22.38 -56.02 -13.78
CA LEU A 7 21.24 -55.14 -13.51
C LEU A 7 21.19 -54.53 -12.10
N ILE A 8 22.23 -54.69 -11.27
CA ILE A 8 22.21 -54.17 -9.89
C ILE A 8 23.09 -52.90 -9.71
N SER A 9 23.88 -52.49 -10.72
CA SER A 9 24.75 -51.31 -10.57
C SER A 9 24.17 -49.98 -11.08
N THR A 10 22.90 -49.94 -11.49
CA THR A 10 22.22 -48.70 -11.89
C THR A 10 21.11 -48.27 -10.92
N LEU A 11 20.81 -49.08 -9.90
CA LEU A 11 19.74 -48.82 -8.93
C LEU A 11 20.15 -47.97 -7.72
N LEU A 12 21.42 -47.54 -7.63
CA LEU A 12 21.91 -46.66 -6.54
C LEU A 12 22.06 -45.19 -6.93
N ILE A 13 21.84 -44.80 -8.20
CA ILE A 13 21.94 -43.39 -8.62
C ILE A 13 20.56 -42.71 -8.76
N VAL A 14 19.46 -43.46 -8.72
CA VAL A 14 18.08 -42.91 -8.92
C VAL A 14 17.37 -42.57 -7.60
N LEU A 15 18.06 -42.60 -6.45
CA LEU A 15 17.46 -42.34 -5.12
C LEU A 15 17.92 -41.04 -4.44
N GLY A 16 18.65 -40.17 -5.15
CA GLY A 16 19.39 -39.08 -4.49
C GLY A 16 19.15 -37.66 -5.01
N ILE A 17 18.19 -37.43 -5.90
CA ILE A 17 17.84 -36.06 -6.29
C ILE A 17 16.32 -35.94 -6.35
N VAL A 18 15.69 -35.96 -5.17
CA VAL A 18 14.47 -35.17 -5.01
C VAL A 18 14.93 -33.74 -5.22
N MET A 19 14.67 -33.21 -6.42
CA MET A 19 14.85 -31.79 -6.71
C MET A 19 13.87 -31.03 -5.82
N LEU A 20 14.31 -30.73 -4.60
CA LEU A 20 13.75 -29.67 -3.79
C LEU A 20 14.07 -28.36 -4.52
N ASN A 21 13.35 -28.10 -5.61
CA ASN A 21 13.02 -26.72 -5.92
C ASN A 21 12.29 -26.26 -4.67
N PRO A 22 12.86 -25.37 -3.82
CA PRO A 22 12.02 -24.76 -2.81
C PRO A 22 10.83 -24.20 -3.60
N VAL A 23 9.61 -24.56 -3.23
CA VAL A 23 8.46 -23.75 -3.60
C VAL A 23 8.79 -22.42 -2.97
N GLN A 24 9.39 -21.54 -3.76
CA GLN A 24 9.66 -20.19 -3.34
C GLN A 24 8.27 -19.62 -3.18
N ALA A 25 7.79 -19.60 -1.95
CA ALA A 25 6.50 -19.04 -1.61
C ALA A 25 6.64 -17.54 -1.82
N ASN A 26 6.49 -17.15 -3.08
CA ASN A 26 6.45 -15.76 -3.46
C ASN A 26 5.14 -15.22 -2.88
N ALA A 27 5.28 -14.23 -2.03
CA ALA A 27 4.14 -13.52 -1.47
C ALA A 27 3.31 -12.94 -2.64
N GLU A 28 2.00 -13.12 -2.58
CA GLU A 28 1.11 -12.75 -3.68
C GLU A 28 -0.27 -12.35 -3.16
N TRP A 29 -0.88 -11.42 -3.87
CA TRP A 29 -2.27 -11.05 -3.66
C TRP A 29 -3.20 -12.15 -4.18
N LYS A 30 -4.23 -12.44 -3.40
CA LYS A 30 -5.29 -13.40 -3.72
C LYS A 30 -6.65 -12.78 -3.41
N GLN A 31 -7.70 -13.28 -4.07
CA GLN A 31 -9.06 -12.78 -3.89
C GLN A 31 -10.10 -13.91 -4.02
N ASN A 32 -11.18 -13.79 -3.27
CA ASN A 32 -12.39 -14.60 -3.38
C ASN A 32 -13.63 -13.70 -3.16
N ASN A 33 -14.80 -14.32 -2.98
CA ASN A 33 -16.06 -13.58 -2.77
C ASN A 33 -16.13 -12.80 -1.45
N THR A 34 -15.27 -13.15 -0.47
CA THR A 34 -15.21 -12.48 0.83
C THR A 34 -14.32 -11.24 0.77
N GLY A 35 -13.18 -11.32 0.06
CA GLY A 35 -12.27 -10.19 -0.07
C GLY A 35 -10.90 -10.57 -0.59
N TRP A 36 -9.97 -9.65 -0.41
CA TRP A 36 -8.56 -9.81 -0.76
C TRP A 36 -7.77 -10.33 0.44
N TRP A 37 -6.76 -11.16 0.21
CA TRP A 37 -5.73 -11.50 1.20
C TRP A 37 -4.36 -11.53 0.55
N TYR A 38 -3.32 -11.54 1.36
CA TYR A 38 -1.93 -11.59 0.89
C TYR A 38 -1.24 -12.81 1.48
N THR A 39 -0.65 -13.65 0.62
CA THR A 39 0.12 -14.80 1.09
C THR A 39 1.49 -14.34 1.61
N GLN A 40 1.95 -14.94 2.70
CA GLN A 40 3.26 -14.65 3.27
C GLN A 40 3.89 -15.94 3.79
N SER A 41 5.01 -16.35 3.19
CA SER A 41 5.69 -17.61 3.51
C SER A 41 4.73 -18.81 3.45
N SER A 42 4.45 -19.46 4.59
CA SER A 42 3.54 -20.62 4.68
C SER A 42 2.13 -20.26 5.15
N SER A 43 1.76 -18.98 5.19
CA SER A 43 0.47 -18.49 5.71
C SER A 43 -0.05 -17.27 4.92
N TYR A 44 -0.85 -16.43 5.56
CA TYR A 44 -1.39 -15.16 5.09
C TYR A 44 -1.11 -14.02 6.07
N ALA A 45 -1.15 -12.79 5.56
CA ALA A 45 -0.94 -11.57 6.34
C ALA A 45 -2.07 -11.33 7.35
N ILE A 46 -1.73 -10.82 8.54
CA ILE A 46 -2.64 -10.40 9.60
C ILE A 46 -2.13 -9.06 10.14
N GLY A 47 -3.04 -8.13 10.42
CA GLY A 47 -2.72 -6.79 10.91
C GLY A 47 -2.05 -5.91 9.86
N TRP A 48 -1.33 -4.89 10.34
CA TRP A 48 -0.59 -3.96 9.48
C TRP A 48 0.56 -4.67 8.76
N THR A 49 0.53 -4.66 7.43
CA THR A 49 1.55 -5.26 6.57
C THR A 49 1.97 -4.27 5.49
N GLN A 50 3.28 -4.12 5.30
CA GLN A 50 3.83 -3.30 4.21
C GLN A 50 4.08 -4.15 2.96
N ILE A 51 3.45 -3.79 1.85
CA ILE A 51 3.53 -4.47 0.55
C ILE A 51 3.77 -3.40 -0.51
N ASP A 52 4.83 -3.54 -1.31
CA ASP A 52 5.22 -2.56 -2.35
C ASP A 52 5.22 -1.12 -1.83
N GLU A 53 5.90 -0.91 -0.70
CA GLU A 53 6.05 0.37 0.01
C GLU A 53 4.75 1.00 0.56
N LYS A 54 3.62 0.29 0.45
CA LYS A 54 2.32 0.73 0.97
C LYS A 54 1.89 -0.10 2.16
N TRP A 55 1.23 0.52 3.12
CA TRP A 55 0.64 -0.18 4.26
C TRP A 55 -0.77 -0.63 3.94
N TYR A 56 -1.10 -1.85 4.37
CA TYR A 56 -2.43 -2.46 4.30
C TYR A 56 -2.76 -3.06 5.66
N PHE A 57 -4.04 -3.17 5.98
CA PHE A 57 -4.49 -3.84 7.19
C PHE A 57 -5.28 -5.09 6.84
N PHE A 58 -4.90 -6.22 7.44
CA PHE A 58 -5.61 -7.48 7.32
C PHE A 58 -6.28 -7.83 8.65
N ASP A 59 -7.54 -8.27 8.62
CA ASP A 59 -8.25 -8.71 9.81
C ASP A 59 -7.68 -10.04 10.37
N SER A 60 -8.24 -10.52 11.48
CA SER A 60 -7.84 -11.78 12.10
C SER A 60 -8.11 -13.01 11.25
N SER A 61 -8.97 -12.90 10.23
CA SER A 61 -9.25 -13.93 9.23
C SER A 61 -8.35 -13.83 7.99
N GLY A 62 -7.48 -12.82 7.94
CA GLY A 62 -6.54 -12.58 6.84
C GLY A 62 -7.11 -11.75 5.69
N TYR A 63 -8.32 -11.20 5.80
CA TYR A 63 -8.92 -10.39 4.75
C TYR A 63 -8.54 -8.92 4.89
N MET A 64 -8.20 -8.28 3.77
CA MET A 64 -7.82 -6.89 3.68
C MET A 64 -9.02 -5.99 3.99
N ASN A 65 -8.85 -5.07 4.93
CA ASN A 65 -9.84 -4.06 5.26
C ASN A 65 -9.62 -2.76 4.49
N THR A 66 -10.72 -2.04 4.30
CA THR A 66 -10.78 -0.69 3.71
C THR A 66 -11.62 0.21 4.61
N GLY A 67 -11.55 1.52 4.42
CA GLY A 67 -12.24 2.50 5.25
C GLY A 67 -11.53 2.78 6.57
N TRP A 68 -12.29 3.23 7.57
CA TRP A 68 -11.78 3.58 8.90
C TRP A 68 -11.44 2.33 9.71
N ILE A 69 -10.27 2.33 10.33
CA ILE A 69 -9.74 1.25 11.15
C ILE A 69 -9.31 1.83 12.49
N GLU A 70 -9.87 1.28 13.57
CA GLU A 70 -9.37 1.53 14.91
C GLU A 70 -8.35 0.45 15.26
N ASP A 71 -7.14 0.86 15.65
CA ASP A 71 -6.12 -0.05 16.18
C ASP A 71 -5.44 0.60 17.38
N ASN A 72 -5.54 -0.06 18.55
CA ASN A 72 -4.97 0.38 19.82
C ASN A 72 -5.31 1.85 20.19
N GLY A 73 -6.57 2.27 19.97
CA GLY A 73 -7.04 3.62 20.28
C GLY A 73 -6.63 4.70 19.28
N ASN A 74 -5.91 4.34 18.22
CA ASN A 74 -5.62 5.22 17.09
C ASN A 74 -6.56 4.90 15.92
N TRP A 75 -6.92 5.93 15.16
CA TRP A 75 -7.73 5.76 13.95
C TRP A 75 -6.87 5.92 12.70
N TYR A 76 -7.11 5.06 11.72
CA TYR A 76 -6.44 5.03 10.43
C TYR A 76 -7.50 4.95 9.34
N TYR A 77 -7.11 5.30 8.12
CA TYR A 77 -7.99 5.14 6.96
C TYR A 77 -7.27 4.38 5.84
N CYS A 78 -7.89 3.33 5.33
CA CYS A 78 -7.45 2.60 4.14
C CYS A 78 -8.36 2.95 2.95
N TYR A 79 -7.78 3.29 1.80
CA TYR A 79 -8.52 3.56 0.58
C TYR A 79 -9.21 2.30 0.04
N GLY A 80 -10.05 2.44 -0.99
CA GLY A 80 -10.69 1.30 -1.65
C GLY A 80 -9.71 0.31 -2.30
N ASP A 81 -8.48 0.72 -2.59
CA ASP A 81 -7.39 -0.17 -3.01
C ASP A 81 -6.67 -0.85 -1.83
N GLY A 82 -7.14 -0.63 -0.59
CA GLY A 82 -6.56 -1.16 0.65
C GLY A 82 -5.41 -0.35 1.22
N SER A 83 -4.80 0.56 0.45
CA SER A 83 -3.61 1.27 0.90
C SER A 83 -3.96 2.31 1.97
N MET A 84 -3.12 2.38 3.01
CA MET A 84 -3.28 3.31 4.12
C MET A 84 -3.05 4.76 3.65
N ALA A 85 -3.96 5.64 4.05
CA ALA A 85 -3.80 7.08 3.95
C ALA A 85 -2.78 7.56 5.00
N ASN A 86 -1.79 8.34 4.56
CA ASN A 86 -0.87 9.04 5.44
C ASN A 86 -0.51 10.41 4.87
N ASN A 87 -0.23 11.35 5.76
CA ASN A 87 0.05 12.74 5.42
C ASN A 87 -0.98 13.32 4.43
N CYS A 88 -2.27 13.08 4.67
CA CYS A 88 -3.37 13.51 3.80
C CYS A 88 -4.71 13.51 4.56
N TYR A 89 -5.74 14.06 3.93
CA TYR A 89 -7.11 14.02 4.43
C TYR A 89 -7.87 12.82 3.88
N ALA A 90 -8.72 12.22 4.72
CA ALA A 90 -9.81 11.33 4.31
C ALA A 90 -11.13 12.02 4.66
N GLY A 91 -11.68 12.80 3.72
CA GLY A 91 -12.73 13.78 4.03
C GLY A 91 -12.20 14.84 5.00
N ASN A 92 -12.93 15.16 6.07
CA ASN A 92 -12.53 16.21 7.02
C ASN A 92 -11.47 15.76 8.06
N TYR A 93 -10.95 14.54 7.96
CA TYR A 93 -10.06 13.95 8.95
C TYR A 93 -8.63 13.88 8.42
N TYR A 94 -7.69 14.54 9.10
CA TYR A 94 -6.28 14.53 8.72
C TYR A 94 -5.54 13.34 9.32
N LEU A 95 -4.88 12.54 8.48
CA LEU A 95 -4.00 11.45 8.86
C LEU A 95 -2.56 11.94 8.80
N ASN A 96 -1.81 11.83 9.89
CA ASN A 96 -0.42 12.26 9.95
C ASN A 96 0.51 11.34 9.12
N ASN A 97 1.83 11.58 9.14
CA ASN A 97 2.79 10.80 8.36
C ASN A 97 2.78 9.28 8.64
N ASN A 98 2.33 8.88 9.83
CA ASN A 98 2.21 7.49 10.25
C ASN A 98 0.80 6.93 9.99
N GLY A 99 -0.07 7.67 9.32
CA GLY A 99 -1.45 7.29 9.02
C GLY A 99 -2.43 7.45 10.18
N VAL A 100 -1.98 7.97 11.33
CA VAL A 100 -2.82 8.17 12.50
C VAL A 100 -3.63 9.45 12.35
N TRP A 101 -4.94 9.35 12.51
CA TRP A 101 -5.83 10.50 12.58
C TRP A 101 -5.47 11.39 13.76
N THR A 102 -5.41 12.68 13.50
CA THR A 102 -5.15 13.69 14.53
C THR A 102 -6.07 14.88 14.36
N THR A 103 -6.39 15.53 15.47
CA THR A 103 -7.05 16.84 15.50
C THR A 103 -6.05 17.98 15.37
N GLN A 104 -4.74 17.71 15.53
CA GLN A 104 -3.68 18.66 15.29
C GLN A 104 -3.38 18.71 13.79
N THR A 105 -3.99 19.65 13.09
CA THR A 105 -3.48 20.11 11.80
C THR A 105 -2.05 20.59 12.03
N ASN A 106 -1.08 19.90 11.45
CA ASN A 106 0.23 20.50 11.21
C ASN A 106 -0.04 21.87 10.59
N ASN A 107 0.55 22.93 11.13
CA ASN A 107 0.40 24.32 10.68
C ASN A 107 0.81 24.50 9.21
N VAL A 108 0.01 23.99 8.28
CA VAL A 108 0.05 24.25 6.86
C VAL A 108 -1.23 25.02 6.57
N ASN A 109 -1.16 26.31 6.89
CA ASN A 109 -2.07 27.41 6.52
C ASN A 109 -3.27 27.00 5.67
N THR A 110 -4.28 26.39 6.28
CA THR A 110 -5.63 26.26 5.72
C THR A 110 -6.40 27.52 6.07
N THR A 111 -6.30 28.53 5.22
CA THR A 111 -7.36 29.52 4.98
C THR A 111 -7.12 30.12 3.60
N ASN A 112 -8.20 30.60 2.98
CA ASN A 112 -8.30 31.19 1.64
C ASN A 112 -7.42 32.45 1.42
N ASN A 113 -6.13 32.34 1.71
CA ASN A 113 -5.18 33.42 1.61
C ASN A 113 -4.43 33.27 0.30
N LYS A 114 -4.31 34.39 -0.39
CA LYS A 114 -3.53 34.65 -1.60
C LYS A 114 -2.01 34.30 -1.49
N GLY A 115 -1.61 33.56 -0.44
CA GLY A 115 -0.26 33.09 -0.16
C GLY A 115 -0.19 31.63 0.33
N ALA A 116 -1.23 30.82 0.07
CA ALA A 116 -1.19 29.39 0.37
C ALA A 116 -0.23 28.66 -0.58
N THR A 117 0.69 27.86 -0.01
CA THR A 117 1.56 26.94 -0.75
C THR A 117 0.77 25.69 -1.12
N VAL A 118 0.66 25.41 -2.41
CA VAL A 118 0.08 24.18 -2.96
C VAL A 118 1.17 23.35 -3.62
N TYR A 119 0.92 22.05 -3.79
CA TYR A 119 1.82 21.13 -4.47
C TYR A 119 1.23 20.80 -5.83
N ILE A 120 1.97 21.11 -6.89
CA ILE A 120 1.58 20.79 -8.26
C ILE A 120 2.13 19.42 -8.60
N THR A 121 1.39 18.63 -9.37
CA THR A 121 1.92 17.37 -9.92
C THR A 121 2.07 17.51 -11.42
N ALA A 122 3.21 17.07 -11.96
CA ALA A 122 3.46 17.15 -13.41
C ALA A 122 2.57 16.19 -14.21
N THR A 123 1.99 15.19 -13.54
CA THR A 123 1.29 14.06 -14.17
C THR A 123 -0.23 14.22 -14.23
N GLU A 124 -0.82 14.98 -13.31
CA GLU A 124 -2.25 15.25 -13.26
C GLU A 124 -2.41 16.77 -13.22
N LYS A 125 -3.24 17.38 -14.08
CA LYS A 125 -3.51 18.83 -14.05
C LYS A 125 -4.27 19.23 -12.78
N LYS A 126 -3.63 19.05 -11.63
CA LYS A 126 -4.20 19.21 -10.31
C LYS A 126 -3.21 19.85 -9.37
N TYR A 127 -3.74 20.61 -8.44
CA TYR A 127 -3.00 21.07 -7.27
C TYR A 127 -3.49 20.33 -6.02
N HIS A 128 -2.58 20.20 -5.07
CA HIS A 128 -2.79 19.48 -3.82
C HIS A 128 -2.50 20.41 -2.66
N SER A 129 -3.37 20.45 -1.65
CA SER A 129 -3.18 21.23 -0.43
C SER A 129 -2.08 20.65 0.47
N ILE A 130 -1.62 19.42 0.20
CA ILE A 130 -0.70 18.65 1.06
C ILE A 130 0.28 17.86 0.18
N PRO A 131 1.57 17.73 0.57
CA PRO A 131 2.52 16.98 -0.22
C PRO A 131 2.18 15.48 -0.22
N LYS A 132 2.21 14.86 -1.42
CA LYS A 132 2.04 13.42 -1.71
C LYS A 132 0.62 12.87 -1.57
N CYS A 133 -0.39 13.73 -1.58
CA CYS A 133 -1.81 13.34 -1.64
C CYS A 133 -2.06 12.39 -2.84
N GLY A 134 -2.29 11.09 -2.57
CA GLY A 134 -2.61 10.08 -3.60
C GLY A 134 -1.42 9.46 -4.35
N LYS A 135 -0.22 9.38 -3.74
CA LYS A 135 0.99 8.76 -4.35
C LYS A 135 1.59 9.54 -5.52
N THR A 136 1.27 10.82 -5.67
CA THR A 136 1.94 11.67 -6.64
C THR A 136 3.31 12.07 -6.10
N ASN A 137 4.39 11.71 -6.80
CA ASN A 137 5.71 12.28 -6.54
C ASN A 137 5.58 13.79 -6.67
N THR A 138 5.62 14.49 -5.53
CA THR A 138 5.36 15.94 -5.47
C THR A 138 6.29 16.64 -6.43
N SER A 139 5.70 17.19 -7.48
CA SER A 139 6.36 18.18 -8.31
C SER A 139 6.24 19.52 -7.56
N ARG A 140 7.11 20.46 -7.92
CA ARG A 140 7.31 21.79 -7.35
C ARG A 140 6.12 22.39 -6.56
N SER A 141 6.43 22.94 -5.38
CA SER A 141 5.51 23.79 -4.62
C SER A 141 5.25 25.12 -5.36
N ALA A 142 4.02 25.59 -5.35
CA ALA A 142 3.57 26.80 -6.03
C ALA A 142 2.56 27.57 -5.16
N SER A 143 2.21 28.78 -5.55
CA SER A 143 1.08 29.49 -4.92
C SER A 143 -0.26 28.97 -5.49
N LEU A 144 -1.34 29.13 -4.73
CA LEU A 144 -2.69 28.82 -5.21
C LEU A 144 -3.08 29.65 -6.46
N GLU A 145 -2.65 30.91 -6.51
CA GLU A 145 -2.87 31.80 -7.66
C GLU A 145 -2.16 31.25 -8.91
N GLU A 146 -0.90 30.83 -8.76
CA GLU A 146 -0.16 30.18 -9.85
C GLU A 146 -0.85 28.87 -10.31
N ALA A 147 -1.39 28.08 -9.40
CA ALA A 147 -2.12 26.86 -9.78
C ALA A 147 -3.39 27.16 -10.58
N HIS A 148 -4.15 28.21 -10.23
CA HIS A 148 -5.31 28.66 -10.99
C HIS A 148 -4.92 29.25 -12.35
N ASP A 149 -3.85 30.04 -12.41
CA ASP A 149 -3.33 30.60 -13.67
C ASP A 149 -2.85 29.49 -14.63
N LEU A 150 -2.35 28.37 -14.08
CA LEU A 150 -2.00 27.16 -14.82
C LEU A 150 -3.22 26.29 -15.18
N GLY A 151 -4.44 26.66 -14.77
CA GLY A 151 -5.67 25.91 -15.02
C GLY A 151 -5.68 24.53 -14.35
N LEU A 152 -5.08 24.42 -13.16
CA LEU A 152 -5.06 23.20 -12.37
C LEU A 152 -6.30 23.12 -11.47
N GLU A 153 -6.88 21.94 -11.38
CA GLU A 153 -8.06 21.70 -10.54
C GLU A 153 -7.68 21.17 -9.15
N PRO A 154 -8.49 21.40 -8.10
CA PRO A 154 -8.26 20.80 -6.80
C PRO A 154 -8.27 19.27 -6.89
N CYS A 155 -7.29 18.61 -6.28
CA CYS A 155 -7.35 17.16 -6.11
C CYS A 155 -8.47 16.77 -5.14
N SER A 156 -9.47 16.03 -5.62
CA SER A 156 -10.63 15.56 -4.85
C SER A 156 -10.30 14.67 -3.64
N LYS A 157 -9.04 14.23 -3.50
CA LYS A 157 -8.56 13.44 -2.36
C LYS A 157 -7.94 14.29 -1.26
N CYS A 158 -7.77 15.59 -1.49
CA CYS A 158 -7.17 16.50 -0.53
C CYS A 158 -8.22 17.43 0.14
N TYR A 159 -9.51 17.15 -0.07
CA TYR A 159 -10.68 17.85 0.46
C TYR A 159 -11.69 16.84 1.03
#